data_AF-A0A356ICV2-F1
#
_entry.id   AF-A0A356ICV2-F1
#
_cell.length_a   1.000
_cell.length_b   1.000
_cell.length_c   1.000
_cell.angle_alpha   90.00
_cell.angle_beta   90.00
_cell.angle_gamma   90.00
#
_symmetry.space_group_name_H-M   'P 1'
#
loop_
_entity.id
_entity.type
_entity.pdbx_description
1 polymer ?
#
loop_
_entity_poly.entity_id
_entity_poly.type
_entity_poly.pdbx_seq_one_letter_code
_entity_poly.pdbx_strand_id
1 'polypeptide(L)'
;MNQRRVATLLLTTLCIGCQPSARPAQIAPQTDSHSFEFALIGDNPYPPEHVPKFERLIEDVNGHKNLQWVLHVGDIRSTAQSPCSDKIIQGRFNLYQGFDAPFIFTPGDNDWFDCGTTLAGGFDETERLSFLRETFYPEPTQTTGGRTLIVETQAADPQFPAMVENALWEHHGIVFATIHLIVLTGNESTELIKMQSELMDAAL
;
A
#
# COMPACT_ATOMS: atom_id res chain seq x y z
N MET A 1 76.96 38.86 -59.32
CA MET A 1 77.13 40.06 -58.46
C MET A 1 76.13 39.98 -57.33
N ASN A 2 76.65 39.87 -56.10
CA ASN A 2 75.94 39.76 -54.83
C ASN A 2 75.09 41.01 -54.54
N GLN A 3 73.82 40.83 -54.20
CA GLN A 3 73.00 41.87 -53.56
C GLN A 3 72.38 41.27 -52.30
N ARG A 4 72.93 41.68 -51.15
CA ARG A 4 72.49 41.32 -49.80
C ARG A 4 71.14 41.97 -49.54
N ARG A 5 70.10 41.19 -49.21
CA ARG A 5 68.81 41.71 -48.77
C ARG A 5 68.86 42.00 -47.26
N VAL A 6 68.58 43.24 -46.90
CA VAL A 6 68.47 43.74 -45.52
C VAL A 6 67.11 43.33 -44.96
N ALA A 7 67.09 42.76 -43.76
CA ALA A 7 65.89 42.32 -43.05
C ALA A 7 65.24 43.50 -42.32
N THR A 8 63.94 43.73 -42.58
CA THR A 8 63.10 44.65 -41.80
C THR A 8 62.21 43.79 -40.90
N LEU A 9 62.47 43.83 -39.59
CA LEU A 9 61.61 43.23 -38.57
C LEU A 9 60.38 44.13 -38.36
N LEU A 10 59.19 43.67 -38.74
CA LEU A 10 57.92 44.25 -38.31
C LEU A 10 57.46 43.52 -37.05
N LEU A 11 57.39 44.23 -35.92
CA LEU A 11 56.75 43.77 -34.69
C LEU A 11 55.23 43.89 -34.86
N THR A 12 54.53 42.78 -35.07
CA THR A 12 53.06 42.73 -35.00
C THR A 12 52.63 42.34 -33.59
N THR A 13 52.04 43.30 -32.87
CA THR A 13 51.42 43.06 -31.56
C THR A 13 50.15 42.23 -31.77
N LEU A 14 50.18 40.97 -31.32
CA LEU A 14 49.06 40.05 -31.38
C LEU A 14 48.07 40.37 -30.24
N CYS A 15 46.94 40.99 -30.57
CA CYS A 15 45.82 41.08 -29.62
C CYS A 15 45.23 39.67 -29.43
N ILE A 16 45.51 39.06 -28.28
CA ILE A 16 44.90 37.80 -27.85
C ILE A 16 43.42 38.08 -27.59
N GLY A 17 42.56 37.66 -28.53
CA GLY A 17 41.12 37.70 -28.38
C GLY A 17 40.69 36.81 -27.21
N CYS A 18 39.89 37.38 -26.31
CA CYS A 18 39.25 36.66 -25.22
C CYS A 18 38.18 35.74 -25.83
N GLN A 19 38.49 34.45 -26.01
CA GLN A 19 37.47 33.48 -26.39
C GLN A 19 36.69 33.05 -25.15
N PRO A 20 35.34 33.11 -25.15
CA PRO A 20 34.56 32.53 -24.08
C PRO A 20 34.79 31.03 -24.10
N SER A 21 35.40 30.49 -23.03
CA SER A 21 35.47 29.06 -22.82
C SER A 21 34.04 28.52 -22.73
N ALA A 22 33.63 27.75 -23.73
CA ALA A 22 32.40 26.97 -23.67
C ALA A 22 32.58 25.94 -22.56
N ARG A 23 31.91 26.18 -21.42
CA ARG A 23 31.89 25.25 -20.29
C ARG A 23 31.22 23.96 -20.79
N PRO A 24 31.84 22.78 -20.62
CA PRO A 24 31.18 21.53 -20.98
C PRO A 24 29.85 21.48 -20.23
N ALA A 25 28.77 21.15 -20.96
CA ALA A 25 27.48 20.94 -20.35
C ALA A 25 27.65 19.90 -19.24
N GLN A 26 27.47 20.31 -17.99
CA GLN A 26 27.35 19.38 -16.89
C GLN A 26 26.09 18.57 -17.16
N ILE A 27 26.27 17.29 -17.48
CA ILE A 27 25.18 16.32 -17.42
C ILE A 27 24.75 16.32 -15.95
N ALA A 28 23.64 17.00 -15.66
CA ALA A 28 23.02 16.89 -14.35
C ALA A 28 22.77 15.39 -14.10
N PRO A 29 23.07 14.87 -12.90
CA PRO A 29 22.65 13.52 -12.56
C PRO A 29 21.16 13.42 -12.86
N GLN A 30 20.76 12.54 -13.76
CA GLN A 30 19.36 12.15 -13.85
C GLN A 30 19.05 11.55 -12.49
N THR A 31 18.25 12.25 -11.69
CA THR A 31 17.66 11.67 -10.50
C THR A 31 16.71 10.59 -11.02
N ASP A 32 17.20 9.36 -11.13
CA ASP A 32 16.36 8.17 -11.13
C ASP A 32 15.65 8.17 -9.78
N SER A 33 14.53 8.89 -9.72
CA SER A 33 13.65 8.92 -8.58
C SER A 33 12.87 7.61 -8.56
N HIS A 34 13.56 6.52 -8.21
CA HIS A 34 12.91 5.25 -7.83
C HIS A 34 12.11 5.37 -6.52
N SER A 35 12.08 6.56 -5.89
CA SER A 35 11.22 6.82 -4.74
C SER A 35 9.75 6.81 -5.13
N PHE A 36 8.96 6.18 -4.29
CA PHE A 36 7.51 6.16 -4.34
C PHE A 36 6.97 6.30 -2.93
N GLU A 37 5.68 6.60 -2.83
CA GLU A 37 4.98 6.79 -1.56
C GLU A 37 3.74 5.90 -1.54
N PHE A 38 3.42 5.37 -0.37
CA PHE A 38 2.16 4.69 -0.09
C PHE A 38 1.71 5.06 1.32
N ALA A 39 0.40 4.97 1.58
CA ALA A 39 -0.14 5.22 2.91
C ALA A 39 -0.33 3.90 3.66
N LEU A 40 -0.07 3.91 4.96
CA LEU A 40 -0.32 2.79 5.87
C LEU A 40 -1.22 3.28 7.00
N ILE A 41 -2.34 2.60 7.19
CA ILE A 41 -3.37 2.91 8.21
C ILE A 41 -3.83 1.64 8.91
N GLY A 42 -4.42 1.77 10.09
CA GLY A 42 -4.94 0.66 10.89
C GLY A 42 -5.80 1.17 12.04
N ASP A 43 -6.50 0.27 12.73
CA ASP A 43 -7.18 0.55 14.01
C ASP A 43 -8.21 1.69 13.94
N ASN A 44 -8.85 1.90 12.79
CA ASN A 44 -9.77 3.00 12.56
C ASN A 44 -10.78 2.67 11.46
N PRO A 45 -11.90 3.41 11.36
CA PRO A 45 -12.40 4.37 12.33
C PRO A 45 -13.32 3.73 13.37
N TYR A 46 -12.95 3.86 14.64
CA TYR A 46 -13.86 3.62 15.75
C TYR A 46 -13.54 4.57 16.92
N PRO A 47 -14.55 4.95 17.72
CA PRO A 47 -16.00 4.65 17.60
C PRO A 47 -16.70 5.37 16.41
N PRO A 48 -18.01 5.15 16.14
CA PRO A 48 -18.70 5.71 14.98
C PRO A 48 -18.56 7.23 14.77
N GLU A 49 -18.42 8.02 15.84
CA GLU A 49 -18.14 9.45 15.80
C GLU A 49 -16.77 9.82 15.21
N HIS A 50 -15.89 8.84 14.99
CA HIS A 50 -14.62 9.02 14.29
C HIS A 50 -14.74 8.88 12.77
N VAL A 51 -15.88 8.41 12.23
CA VAL A 51 -16.08 8.33 10.78
C VAL A 51 -15.83 9.68 10.09
N PRO A 52 -16.33 10.84 10.59
CA PRO A 52 -16.01 12.13 9.99
C PRO A 52 -14.53 12.51 10.06
N LYS A 53 -13.77 12.02 11.06
CA LYS A 53 -12.31 12.22 11.10
C LYS A 53 -11.63 11.41 10.00
N PHE A 54 -12.11 10.21 9.75
CA PHE A 54 -11.59 9.34 8.70
C PHE A 54 -11.96 9.82 7.30
N GLU A 55 -13.14 10.41 7.11
CA GLU A 55 -13.48 11.10 5.86
C GLU A 55 -12.48 12.22 5.53
N ARG A 56 -12.09 13.02 6.54
CA ARG A 56 -11.02 14.01 6.35
C ARG A 56 -9.64 13.40 6.10
N LEU A 57 -9.34 12.24 6.68
CA LEU A 57 -8.13 11.50 6.38
C LEU A 57 -8.13 11.04 4.91
N ILE A 58 -9.25 10.54 4.40
CA ILE A 58 -9.41 10.19 2.98
C ILE A 58 -9.17 11.42 2.11
N GLU A 59 -9.77 12.57 2.43
CA GLU A 59 -9.56 13.82 1.69
C GLU A 59 -8.08 14.23 1.67
N ASP A 60 -7.39 14.16 2.81
CA ASP A 60 -5.97 14.50 2.94
C ASP A 60 -5.11 13.53 2.12
N VAL A 61 -5.28 12.22 2.30
CA VAL A 61 -4.59 11.16 1.55
C VAL A 61 -4.81 11.32 0.04
N ASN A 62 -6.04 11.61 -0.40
CA ASN A 62 -6.34 11.86 -1.80
C ASN A 62 -5.67 13.12 -2.34
N GLY A 63 -5.26 14.06 -1.48
CA GLY A 63 -4.42 15.21 -1.84
C GLY A 63 -3.01 14.81 -2.31
N HIS A 64 -2.50 13.65 -1.89
CA HIS A 64 -1.21 13.12 -2.29
C HIS A 64 -1.31 12.32 -3.60
N LYS A 65 -1.22 13.03 -4.74
CA LYS A 65 -1.46 12.45 -6.07
C LYS A 65 -0.46 11.39 -6.54
N ASN A 66 0.66 11.21 -5.84
CA ASN A 66 1.69 10.24 -6.19
C ASN A 66 1.62 8.94 -5.36
N LEU A 67 0.60 8.78 -4.50
CA LEU A 67 0.41 7.54 -3.75
C LEU A 67 0.13 6.36 -4.68
N GLN A 68 0.91 5.31 -4.48
CA GLN A 68 0.79 4.07 -5.24
C GLN A 68 -0.36 3.21 -4.73
N TRP A 69 -0.57 3.18 -3.41
CA TRP A 69 -1.70 2.52 -2.75
C TRP A 69 -1.89 3.06 -1.32
N VAL A 70 -3.02 2.68 -0.72
CA VAL A 70 -3.32 2.80 0.71
C VAL A 70 -3.47 1.38 1.25
N LEU A 71 -2.69 1.03 2.28
CA LEU A 71 -2.74 -0.27 2.95
C LEU A 71 -3.37 -0.11 4.33
N HIS A 72 -4.44 -0.85 4.61
CA HIS A 72 -5.08 -0.92 5.92
C HIS A 72 -4.79 -2.25 6.60
N VAL A 73 -4.14 -2.20 7.77
CA VAL A 73 -3.66 -3.38 8.51
C VAL A 73 -4.67 -3.93 9.52
N GLY A 74 -5.95 -3.95 9.13
CA GLY A 74 -6.99 -4.54 9.97
C GLY A 74 -7.53 -3.62 11.06
N ASP A 75 -8.44 -4.18 11.83
CA ASP A 75 -9.11 -3.57 12.98
C ASP A 75 -9.95 -2.35 12.56
N ILE A 76 -10.94 -2.60 11.70
CA ILE A 76 -11.86 -1.57 11.16
C ILE A 76 -12.99 -1.24 12.14
N ARG A 77 -13.11 -2.01 13.22
CA ARG A 77 -14.10 -1.86 14.28
C ARG A 77 -13.47 -2.12 15.65
N SER A 78 -14.16 -1.69 16.70
CA SER A 78 -13.81 -2.07 18.08
C SER A 78 -14.85 -3.04 18.62
N THR A 79 -14.38 -4.13 19.21
CA THR A 79 -15.20 -5.14 19.90
C THR A 79 -16.11 -4.57 20.98
N ALA A 80 -15.66 -3.52 21.67
CA ALA A 80 -16.44 -2.91 22.75
C ALA A 80 -17.45 -1.84 22.28
N GLN A 81 -17.27 -1.28 21.09
CA GLN A 81 -17.96 -0.05 20.67
C GLN A 81 -18.87 -0.24 19.45
N SER A 82 -18.79 -1.39 18.77
CA SER A 82 -19.55 -1.65 17.54
C SER A 82 -19.79 -3.13 17.32
N PRO A 83 -21.01 -3.54 16.91
CA PRO A 83 -21.29 -4.93 16.58
C PRO A 83 -20.64 -5.36 15.25
N CYS A 84 -20.42 -6.67 15.08
CA CYS A 84 -20.00 -7.29 13.81
C CYS A 84 -21.11 -7.39 12.76
N SER A 85 -22.09 -6.51 12.81
CA SER A 85 -23.19 -6.55 11.84
C SER A 85 -22.70 -6.23 10.44
N ASP A 86 -23.36 -6.80 9.43
CA ASP A 86 -23.11 -6.55 8.00
C ASP A 86 -23.10 -5.05 7.70
N LYS A 87 -23.97 -4.28 8.34
CA LYS A 87 -24.04 -2.82 8.22
C LYS A 87 -22.72 -2.13 8.59
N ILE A 88 -22.04 -2.59 9.63
CA ILE A 88 -20.77 -2.00 10.08
C ILE A 88 -19.66 -2.37 9.08
N ILE A 89 -19.51 -3.66 8.76
CA ILE A 89 -18.47 -4.15 7.85
C ILE A 89 -18.63 -3.55 6.44
N GLN A 90 -19.84 -3.61 5.87
CA GLN A 90 -20.16 -2.99 4.57
C GLN A 90 -19.99 -1.47 4.62
N GLY A 91 -20.37 -0.83 5.73
CA GLY A 91 -20.18 0.61 5.91
C GLY A 91 -18.70 1.03 5.89
N ARG A 92 -17.82 0.20 6.46
CA ARG A 92 -16.37 0.40 6.43
C ARG A 92 -15.80 0.21 5.03
N PHE A 93 -16.19 -0.86 4.34
CA PHE A 93 -15.86 -1.05 2.94
C PHE A 93 -16.25 0.17 2.09
N ASN A 94 -17.51 0.60 2.18
CA ASN A 94 -18.02 1.74 1.43
C ASN A 94 -17.26 3.04 1.73
N LEU A 95 -16.85 3.25 2.99
CA LEU A 95 -16.02 4.39 3.37
C LEU A 95 -14.64 4.34 2.69
N TYR A 96 -14.00 3.18 2.67
CA TYR A 96 -12.67 3.01 2.09
C TYR A 96 -12.66 3.08 0.56
N GLN A 97 -13.78 2.82 -0.10
CA GLN A 97 -13.95 3.11 -1.52
C GLN A 97 -13.83 4.61 -1.86
N GLY A 98 -13.77 5.49 -0.87
CA GLY A 98 -13.48 6.92 -1.05
C GLY A 98 -12.02 7.25 -1.38
N PHE A 99 -11.06 6.33 -1.22
CA PHE A 99 -9.67 6.58 -1.61
C PHE A 99 -9.51 6.61 -3.15
N ASP A 100 -8.78 7.58 -3.69
CA ASP A 100 -8.45 7.71 -5.12
C ASP A 100 -7.40 6.68 -5.58
N ALA A 101 -6.57 6.21 -4.64
CA ALA A 101 -5.53 5.20 -4.88
C ALA A 101 -6.07 3.78 -4.69
N PRO A 102 -5.36 2.75 -5.20
CA PRO A 102 -5.61 1.36 -4.82
C PRO A 102 -5.68 1.19 -3.32
N PHE A 103 -6.74 0.54 -2.84
CA PHE A 103 -6.95 0.23 -1.44
C PHE A 103 -6.71 -1.26 -1.19
N ILE A 104 -5.76 -1.55 -0.30
CA ILE A 104 -5.35 -2.89 0.10
C ILE A 104 -5.75 -3.06 1.56
N PHE A 105 -6.36 -4.19 1.88
CA PHE A 105 -6.78 -4.54 3.22
C PHE A 105 -6.15 -5.87 3.62
N THR A 106 -5.78 -6.01 4.89
CA THR A 106 -5.54 -7.31 5.54
C THR A 106 -6.35 -7.33 6.83
N PRO A 107 -7.11 -8.40 7.13
CA PRO A 107 -7.92 -8.45 8.35
C PRO A 107 -7.05 -8.52 9.62
N GLY A 108 -7.58 -7.94 10.69
CA GLY A 108 -7.17 -8.18 12.08
C GLY A 108 -8.21 -9.00 12.85
N ASP A 109 -7.95 -9.29 14.12
CA ASP A 109 -8.82 -10.09 14.98
C ASP A 109 -10.15 -9.37 15.30
N ASN A 110 -10.10 -8.04 15.47
CA ASN A 110 -11.27 -7.22 15.61
C ASN A 110 -12.13 -7.18 14.34
N ASP A 111 -11.74 -7.75 13.21
CA ASP A 111 -12.60 -7.70 12.02
C ASP A 111 -13.60 -8.85 11.97
N TRP A 112 -13.26 -9.98 12.62
CA TRP A 112 -14.05 -11.21 12.54
C TRP A 112 -13.90 -12.14 13.75
N PHE A 113 -12.69 -12.28 14.30
CA PHE A 113 -12.39 -13.26 15.37
C PHE A 113 -13.06 -12.86 16.70
N ASP A 114 -13.04 -11.58 17.05
CA ASP A 114 -13.68 -11.07 18.27
C ASP A 114 -15.22 -11.00 18.21
N CYS A 115 -15.83 -11.48 17.12
CA CYS A 115 -17.26 -11.34 16.88
C CYS A 115 -18.15 -12.19 17.77
N GLY A 116 -17.62 -13.27 18.35
CA GLY A 116 -18.34 -14.12 19.30
C GLY A 116 -18.61 -13.46 20.64
N THR A 117 -17.98 -12.32 20.94
CA THR A 117 -18.23 -11.61 22.21
C THR A 117 -19.64 -11.03 22.25
N THR A 118 -20.24 -10.98 23.44
CA THR A 118 -21.58 -10.38 23.63
C THR A 118 -21.63 -8.92 23.20
N LEU A 119 -20.54 -8.16 23.37
CA LEU A 119 -20.46 -6.76 22.97
C LEU A 119 -20.39 -6.60 21.44
N ALA A 120 -19.76 -7.53 20.75
CA ALA A 120 -19.73 -7.57 19.29
C ALA A 120 -21.03 -8.15 18.67
N GLY A 121 -21.92 -8.70 19.50
CA GLY A 121 -23.23 -9.23 19.10
C GLY A 121 -23.34 -10.75 19.07
N GLY A 122 -22.27 -11.49 19.43
CA GLY A 122 -22.28 -12.94 19.53
C GLY A 122 -22.47 -13.63 18.17
N PHE A 123 -21.81 -13.10 17.13
CA PHE A 123 -21.84 -13.69 15.79
C PHE A 123 -20.88 -14.89 15.69
N ASP A 124 -21.17 -15.79 14.75
CA ASP A 124 -20.26 -16.88 14.39
C ASP A 124 -19.03 -16.32 13.67
N GLU A 125 -17.85 -16.56 14.21
CA GLU A 125 -16.59 -15.98 13.73
C GLU A 125 -16.24 -16.44 12.31
N THR A 126 -16.52 -17.70 11.97
CA THR A 126 -16.19 -18.28 10.64
C THR A 126 -17.08 -17.70 9.55
N GLU A 127 -18.35 -17.50 9.88
CA GLU A 127 -19.31 -16.83 9.02
C GLU A 127 -18.95 -15.35 8.87
N ARG A 128 -18.51 -14.67 9.94
CA ARG A 128 -18.01 -13.29 9.86
C ARG A 128 -16.76 -13.16 8.99
N LEU A 129 -15.81 -14.10 9.08
CA LEU A 129 -14.64 -14.11 8.20
C LEU A 129 -15.05 -14.31 6.72
N SER A 130 -16.01 -15.20 6.47
CA SER A 130 -16.55 -15.43 5.12
C SER A 130 -17.20 -14.16 4.56
N PHE A 131 -18.05 -13.50 5.34
CA PHE A 131 -18.70 -12.23 4.96
C PHE A 131 -17.68 -11.11 4.72
N LEU A 132 -16.65 -11.01 5.58
CA LEU A 132 -15.56 -10.04 5.43
C LEU A 132 -14.82 -10.27 4.10
N ARG A 133 -14.51 -11.54 3.78
CA ARG A 133 -13.82 -11.91 2.54
C ARG A 133 -14.64 -11.56 1.30
N GLU A 134 -15.94 -11.90 1.30
CA GLU A 134 -16.87 -11.55 0.21
C GLU A 134 -16.99 -10.03 0.01
N THR A 135 -16.95 -9.27 1.10
CA THR A 135 -17.09 -7.81 1.06
C THR A 135 -15.81 -7.12 0.57
N PHE A 136 -14.66 -7.49 1.11
CA PHE A 136 -13.39 -6.78 0.88
C PHE A 136 -12.58 -7.31 -0.30
N TYR A 137 -12.83 -8.54 -0.77
CA TYR A 137 -12.13 -9.15 -1.90
C TYR A 137 -13.14 -9.65 -2.96
N PRO A 138 -14.00 -8.76 -3.50
CA PRO A 138 -14.98 -9.15 -4.51
C PRO A 138 -14.34 -9.74 -5.77
N GLU A 139 -13.11 -9.31 -6.08
CA GLU A 139 -12.25 -9.86 -7.13
C GLU A 139 -10.85 -10.09 -6.54
N PRO A 140 -10.52 -11.28 -6.00
CA PRO A 140 -9.31 -11.48 -5.19
C PRO A 140 -7.99 -11.03 -5.83
N THR A 141 -7.88 -11.09 -7.16
CA THR A 141 -6.65 -10.69 -7.90
C THR A 141 -6.56 -9.19 -8.17
N GLN A 142 -7.50 -8.39 -7.66
CA GLN A 142 -7.55 -6.94 -7.83
C GLN A 142 -7.92 -6.23 -6.52
N THR A 143 -7.17 -5.17 -6.20
CA THR A 143 -7.49 -4.31 -5.05
C THR A 143 -8.72 -3.45 -5.33
N THR A 144 -9.28 -2.82 -4.29
CA THR A 144 -10.41 -1.88 -4.42
C THR A 144 -9.94 -0.42 -4.36
N GLY A 145 -10.83 0.52 -4.01
CA GLY A 145 -10.58 1.97 -4.11
C GLY A 145 -10.99 2.56 -5.48
N GLY A 146 -10.60 3.81 -5.73
CA GLY A 146 -10.90 4.55 -6.96
C GLY A 146 -10.08 4.09 -8.18
N ARG A 147 -8.95 3.43 -7.94
CA ARG A 147 -8.12 2.72 -8.93
C ARG A 147 -7.84 1.33 -8.40
N THR A 148 -7.59 0.37 -9.30
CA THR A 148 -7.23 -0.99 -8.91
C THR A 148 -5.75 -1.27 -9.18
N LEU A 149 -5.17 -2.15 -8.39
CA LEU A 149 -3.86 -2.77 -8.56
C LEU A 149 -4.07 -4.27 -8.73
N ILE A 150 -3.34 -4.90 -9.66
CA ILE A 150 -3.34 -6.36 -9.82
C ILE A 150 -2.40 -6.95 -8.76
N VAL A 151 -2.86 -7.99 -8.08
CA VAL A 151 -2.11 -8.71 -7.06
C VAL A 151 -2.18 -10.21 -7.31
N GLU A 152 -1.15 -10.94 -6.90
CA GLU A 152 -1.17 -12.40 -6.83
C GLU A 152 -1.66 -12.81 -5.45
N THR A 153 -2.72 -13.60 -5.35
CA THR A 153 -3.20 -14.10 -4.06
C THR A 153 -2.69 -15.49 -3.77
N GLN A 154 -2.53 -15.81 -2.50
CA GLN A 154 -2.20 -17.16 -2.07
C GLN A 154 -3.29 -18.18 -2.44
N ALA A 155 -4.53 -17.74 -2.64
CA ALA A 155 -5.60 -18.56 -3.21
C ALA A 155 -5.30 -19.12 -4.62
N ALA A 156 -4.26 -18.62 -5.31
CA ALA A 156 -3.75 -19.24 -6.53
C ALA A 156 -3.07 -20.60 -6.28
N ASP A 157 -2.59 -20.86 -5.06
CA ASP A 157 -2.15 -22.17 -4.63
C ASP A 157 -3.37 -23.05 -4.28
N PRO A 158 -3.58 -24.19 -4.97
CA PRO A 158 -4.66 -25.12 -4.66
C PRO A 158 -4.67 -25.67 -3.23
N GLN A 159 -3.54 -25.57 -2.50
CA GLN A 159 -3.47 -25.92 -1.08
C GLN A 159 -4.15 -24.89 -0.17
N PHE A 160 -4.27 -23.64 -0.61
CA PHE A 160 -4.76 -22.51 0.21
C PHE A 160 -5.87 -21.70 -0.48
N PRO A 161 -6.91 -22.33 -1.06
CA PRO A 161 -7.88 -21.63 -1.92
C PRO A 161 -8.74 -20.59 -1.17
N ALA A 162 -8.78 -20.64 0.16
CA ALA A 162 -9.50 -19.69 1.00
C ALA A 162 -8.70 -18.42 1.34
N MET A 163 -7.39 -18.38 1.06
CA MET A 163 -6.48 -17.29 1.45
C MET A 163 -6.46 -16.19 0.40
N VAL A 164 -7.61 -15.52 0.26
CA VAL A 164 -7.82 -14.44 -0.73
C VAL A 164 -7.20 -13.13 -0.28
N GLU A 165 -7.05 -12.94 1.03
CA GLU A 165 -6.50 -11.74 1.67
C GLU A 165 -4.96 -11.73 1.74
N ASN A 166 -4.32 -12.89 1.57
CA ASN A 166 -2.87 -13.00 1.50
C ASN A 166 -2.45 -12.73 0.06
N ALA A 167 -1.99 -11.51 -0.20
CA ALA A 167 -1.70 -11.01 -1.54
C ALA A 167 -0.23 -10.57 -1.65
N LEU A 168 0.33 -10.71 -2.84
CA LEU A 168 1.68 -10.32 -3.21
C LEU A 168 1.64 -9.38 -4.41
N TRP A 169 2.45 -8.33 -4.37
CA TRP A 169 2.68 -7.45 -5.50
C TRP A 169 4.10 -6.89 -5.47
N GLU A 170 4.55 -6.36 -6.60
CA GLU A 170 5.88 -5.79 -6.76
C GLU A 170 5.77 -4.33 -7.22
N HIS A 171 6.63 -3.48 -6.66
CA HIS A 171 6.81 -2.12 -7.11
C HIS A 171 8.28 -1.69 -7.00
N HIS A 172 8.88 -1.29 -8.14
CA HIS A 172 10.29 -0.85 -8.23
C HIS A 172 11.32 -1.86 -7.68
N GLY A 173 11.12 -3.15 -7.96
CA GLY A 173 11.94 -4.27 -7.49
C GLY A 173 11.69 -4.65 -6.03
N ILE A 174 10.71 -4.04 -5.35
CA ILE A 174 10.36 -4.34 -3.96
C ILE A 174 9.08 -5.15 -3.94
N VAL A 175 9.14 -6.32 -3.31
CA VAL A 175 7.98 -7.17 -3.07
C VAL A 175 7.28 -6.72 -1.79
N PHE A 176 5.97 -6.55 -1.90
CA PHE A 176 5.06 -6.31 -0.81
C PHE A 176 4.13 -7.51 -0.66
N ALA A 177 3.73 -7.78 0.58
CA ALA A 177 2.76 -8.81 0.86
C ALA A 177 1.84 -8.43 2.02
N THR A 178 0.59 -8.87 1.94
CA THR A 178 -0.31 -8.98 3.10
C THR A 178 -0.26 -10.41 3.61
N ILE A 179 -0.22 -10.55 4.94
CA ILE A 179 -0.26 -11.84 5.60
C ILE A 179 -1.26 -11.72 6.75
N HIS A 180 -2.41 -12.39 6.61
CA HIS A 180 -3.42 -12.47 7.63
C HIS A 180 -3.02 -13.51 8.67
N LEU A 181 -2.72 -13.03 9.87
CA LEU A 181 -2.31 -13.84 11.01
C LEU A 181 -3.16 -13.53 12.22
N ILE A 182 -3.59 -14.60 12.90
CA ILE A 182 -4.21 -14.49 14.22
C ILE A 182 -3.44 -15.35 15.22
N VAL A 183 -3.38 -14.87 16.47
CA VAL A 183 -2.79 -15.61 17.58
C VAL A 183 -3.90 -15.93 18.58
N LEU A 184 -4.18 -17.22 18.79
CA LEU A 184 -5.11 -17.62 19.85
C LEU A 184 -4.42 -17.48 21.21
N THR A 185 -5.14 -16.90 22.17
CA THR A 185 -4.63 -16.67 23.53
C THR A 185 -5.44 -17.40 24.60
N GLY A 186 -6.46 -18.19 24.22
CA GLY A 186 -7.44 -18.80 25.12
C GLY A 186 -7.90 -20.22 24.76
N ASN A 187 -9.00 -20.64 25.40
CA ASN A 187 -9.68 -21.91 25.14
C ASN A 187 -10.70 -21.72 24.02
N GLU A 188 -10.23 -21.79 22.79
CA GLU A 188 -11.04 -21.59 21.60
C GLU A 188 -11.72 -22.89 21.14
N SER A 189 -12.73 -22.75 20.29
CA SER A 189 -13.38 -23.92 19.67
C SER A 189 -12.38 -24.68 18.79
N THR A 190 -12.60 -25.98 18.61
CA THR A 190 -11.76 -26.80 17.71
C THR A 190 -11.73 -26.25 16.28
N GLU A 191 -12.82 -25.62 15.85
CA GLU A 191 -12.93 -24.98 14.54
C GLU A 191 -12.04 -23.75 14.41
N LEU A 192 -12.01 -22.88 15.43
CA LEU A 192 -11.12 -21.73 15.49
C LEU A 192 -9.64 -22.14 15.54
N ILE A 193 -9.32 -23.19 16.31
CA ILE A 193 -7.96 -23.75 16.36
C ILE A 193 -7.53 -24.27 14.98
N LYS A 194 -8.42 -24.99 14.29
CA LYS A 194 -8.15 -25.50 12.94
C LYS A 194 -7.91 -24.35 11.97
N MET A 195 -8.76 -23.33 11.99
CA MET A 195 -8.64 -22.17 11.13
C MET A 195 -7.36 -21.36 11.41
N GLN A 196 -6.99 -21.17 12.68
CA GLN A 196 -5.70 -20.57 13.02
C GLN A 196 -4.54 -21.39 12.42
N SER A 197 -4.58 -22.72 12.55
CA SER A 197 -3.54 -23.58 11.97
C SER A 197 -3.46 -23.38 10.45
N GLU A 198 -4.59 -23.32 9.76
CA GLU A 198 -4.64 -23.05 8.32
C GLU A 198 -4.06 -21.66 7.97
N LEU A 199 -4.35 -20.63 8.76
CA LEU A 199 -3.76 -19.29 8.60
C LEU A 199 -2.25 -19.28 8.86
N MET A 200 -1.78 -20.04 9.86
CA MET A 200 -0.35 -20.15 10.20
C MET A 200 0.42 -20.94 9.15
N ASP A 201 -0.14 -22.06 8.67
CA ASP A 201 0.45 -22.87 7.60
C ASP A 201 0.51 -22.08 6.28
N ALA A 202 -0.47 -21.19 6.04
CA ALA A 202 -0.47 -20.30 4.90
C ALA A 202 0.59 -19.17 5.01
N ALA A 203 1.03 -18.82 6.21
CA ALA A 203 1.95 -17.72 6.41
C ALA A 203 3.44 -18.07 6.22
N LEU A 204 3.76 -19.36 6.16
CA LEU A 204 5.10 -19.93 6.15
C LEU A 204 5.48 -20.50 4.78
#